data_AF-A0A2A4FIA2-F1
#
_entry.id   AF-A0A2A4FIA2-F1
#
_cell.length_a   1.000
_cell.length_b   1.000
_cell.length_c   1.000
_cell.angle_alpha   90.00
_cell.angle_beta   90.00
_cell.angle_gamma   90.00
#
_symmetry.space_group_name_H-M   'P 1'
#
loop_
_entity.id
_entity.type
_entity.pdbx_description
1 polymer ?
#
loop_
_entity_poly.entity_id
_entity_poly.type
_entity_poly.pdbx_seq_one_letter_code
_entity_poly.pdbx_strand_id
1 'polypeptide(L)' 'MEFLLDHAIDGAAAQDIAHQIRTVDPDAKVQVDQPNQMVQVDSWLFAEEFFVAFDDAGYAVVRINDR' A
#
# COMPACT_ATOMS: atom_id res chain seq x y z
N MET A 1 -1.46 -5.61 -7.58
CA MET A 1 -0.11 -5.68 -6.97
C MET A 1 -0.28 -5.85 -5.48
N GLU A 2 0.64 -6.54 -4.80
CA GLU A 2 0.50 -6.86 -3.38
C GLU A 2 1.76 -6.46 -2.60
N PHE A 3 1.55 -5.77 -1.49
CA PHE A 3 2.57 -5.24 -0.61
C PHE A 3 2.34 -5.78 0.80
N LEU A 4 3.41 -6.23 1.44
CA LEU A 4 3.42 -6.64 2.84
C LEU A 4 4.10 -5.54 3.67
N LEU A 5 3.43 -5.10 4.73
CA LEU A 5 3.91 -4.09 5.67
C LEU A 5 4.76 -4.75 6.75
N ASP A 6 5.75 -4.01 7.26
CA ASP A 6 6.65 -4.47 8.32
C ASP A 6 6.03 -4.43 9.73
N HIS A 7 4.86 -3.79 9.89
CA HIS A 7 4.16 -3.71 11.17
C HIS A 7 2.63 -3.72 11.05
N ALA A 8 1.96 -3.76 12.20
CA ALA A 8 0.51 -3.85 12.30
C ALA A 8 -0.19 -2.61 11.71
N ILE A 9 -1.29 -2.84 10.99
CA ILE A 9 -2.12 -1.80 10.40
C ILE A 9 -3.34 -1.60 11.30
N ASP A 10 -3.49 -0.41 11.88
CA ASP A 10 -4.72 -0.02 12.56
C ASP A 10 -5.71 0.69 11.61
N GLY A 11 -6.86 1.11 12.15
CA GLY A 11 -7.88 1.78 11.33
C GLY A 11 -7.44 3.12 10.73
N ALA A 12 -6.58 3.88 11.44
CA ALA A 12 -6.07 5.16 10.96
C ALA A 12 -5.00 4.93 9.88
N ALA A 13 -4.07 4.01 10.13
CA ALA A 13 -3.09 3.52 9.18
C ALA A 13 -3.74 3.09 7.85
N ALA A 14 -4.81 2.31 7.91
CA ALA A 14 -5.50 1.85 6.71
C ALA A 14 -6.06 3.00 5.86
N GLN A 15 -6.56 4.06 6.50
CA GLN A 15 -7.06 5.24 5.80
C GLN A 15 -5.92 6.07 5.20
N ASP A 16 -4.84 6.28 5.94
CA ASP A 16 -3.67 7.04 5.49
C ASP A 16 -2.97 6.35 4.31
N ILE A 17 -2.76 5.03 4.38
CA ILE A 17 -2.22 4.23 3.27
C ILE A 17 -3.09 4.39 2.03
N ALA A 18 -4.40 4.20 2.15
CA ALA A 18 -5.31 4.33 1.01
C ALA A 18 -5.32 5.75 0.44
N HIS A 19 -5.15 6.78 1.28
CA HIS A 19 -5.02 8.16 0.85
C HIS A 19 -3.74 8.37 0.05
N GLN A 20 -2.58 7.95 0.55
CA GLN A 20 -1.29 8.14 -0.14
C GLN A 20 -1.22 7.34 -1.45
N ILE A 21 -1.78 6.13 -1.51
CA ILE A 21 -1.85 5.42 -2.79
C ILE A 21 -2.65 6.22 -3.83
N ARG A 22 -3.71 6.91 -3.41
CA ARG A 22 -4.54 7.75 -4.30
C ARG A 22 -3.92 9.10 -4.65
N THR A 23 -2.87 9.55 -3.97
CA THR A 23 -2.11 10.74 -4.41
C THR A 23 -1.21 10.41 -5.59
N VAL A 24 -0.75 9.15 -5.70
CA VAL A 24 0.03 8.62 -6.83
C VAL A 24 -0.88 8.23 -8.00
N ASP A 25 -1.96 7.47 -7.73
CA ASP A 25 -2.97 7.11 -8.73
C ASP A 25 -4.40 7.32 -8.17
N PRO A 26 -5.08 8.41 -8.56
CA PRO A 26 -6.43 8.72 -8.08
C PRO A 26 -7.46 7.62 -8.37
N ASP A 27 -7.25 6.85 -9.45
CA ASP A 27 -8.18 5.81 -9.92
C ASP A 27 -7.84 4.41 -9.35
N ALA A 28 -6.74 4.29 -8.59
CA ALA A 28 -6.35 3.02 -7.97
C ALA A 28 -7.44 2.48 -7.03
N LYS A 29 -7.65 1.17 -7.09
CA LYS A 29 -8.45 0.46 -6.07
C LYS A 29 -7.49 -0.11 -5.04
N VAL A 30 -7.72 0.27 -3.79
CA VAL A 30 -6.90 -0.13 -2.65
C VAL A 30 -7.73 -1.01 -1.72
N GLN A 31 -7.20 -2.18 -1.41
CA GLN A 31 -7.73 -3.06 -0.37
C GLN A 31 -6.66 -3.24 0.71
N VAL A 32 -7.03 -2.98 1.96
CA VAL A 32 -6.13 -3.10 3.11
C VAL A 32 -6.61 -4.26 3.98
N ASP A 33 -5.81 -5.32 4.03
CA ASP A 33 -6.01 -6.48 4.88
C ASP A 33 -5.19 -6.30 6.16
N GLN A 34 -5.84 -5.69 7.17
CA GLN A 34 -5.21 -5.41 8.46
C GLN A 34 -4.74 -6.69 9.18
N PRO A 35 -5.53 -7.78 9.25
CA PRO A 35 -5.09 -9.04 9.86
C PRO A 35 -3.80 -9.62 9.26
N ASN A 36 -3.62 -9.49 7.94
CA ASN A 36 -2.47 -10.06 7.23
C ASN A 36 -1.37 -9.02 6.90
N GLN A 37 -1.49 -7.78 7.38
CA GLN A 37 -0.54 -6.68 7.10
C GLN A 37 -0.31 -6.47 5.60
N MET A 38 -1.35 -6.69 4.79
CA MET A 38 -1.24 -6.73 3.34
C MET A 38 -2.06 -5.62 2.70
N VAL A 39 -1.49 -4.99 1.67
CA VAL A 39 -2.17 -3.99 0.86
C VAL A 39 -2.16 -4.45 -0.58
N GLN A 40 -3.35 -4.55 -1.16
CA GLN A 40 -3.55 -4.86 -2.57
C GLN A 40 -3.91 -3.57 -3.31
N VAL A 41 -3.15 -3.27 -4.36
CA VAL A 41 -3.35 -2.12 -5.24
C VAL A 41 -3.64 -2.61 -6.65
N ASP A 42 -4.82 -2.28 -7.17
CA ASP A 42 -5.18 -2.44 -8.58
C ASP A 42 -5.03 -1.07 -9.27
N SER A 43 -4.02 -0.96 -10.12
CA SER A 43 -3.60 0.27 -10.80
C SER A 43 -2.94 -0.09 -12.13
N TRP A 44 -2.93 0.86 -13.06
CA TRP A 44 -2.25 0.77 -14.35
C TRP A 44 -0.76 1.17 -14.24
N LEU A 45 -0.37 1.78 -13.13
CA LEU A 45 1.01 2.15 -12.85
C LEU A 45 1.82 0.94 -12.37
N PHE A 46 3.15 1.09 -12.43
CA PHE A 46 4.08 0.10 -11.91
C PHE A 46 4.12 0.09 -10.38
N ALA A 47 4.54 -1.02 -9.77
CA ALA A 47 4.60 -1.16 -8.32
C ALA A 47 5.57 -0.16 -7.69
N GLU A 48 6.62 0.15 -8.43
CA GLU A 48 7.73 1.00 -8.05
C GLU A 48 7.27 2.42 -7.70
N GLU A 49 6.24 2.92 -8.39
CA GLU A 49 5.63 4.24 -8.14
C GLU A 49 4.95 4.30 -6.77
N PHE A 50 4.54 3.15 -6.21
CA PHE A 50 3.83 3.10 -4.94
C PHE A 50 4.75 2.96 -3.72
N PHE A 51 6.03 2.61 -3.87
CA PHE A 51 6.95 2.56 -2.72
C PHE A 51 7.06 3.92 -2.02
N VAL A 52 7.05 5.01 -2.79
CA VAL A 52 7.10 6.38 -2.23
C VAL A 52 5.83 6.69 -1.44
N ALA A 53 4.65 6.26 -1.90
CA ALA A 53 3.40 6.46 -1.17
C ALA A 53 3.37 5.72 0.18
N PHE A 54 3.99 4.53 0.26
CA PHE A 54 4.14 3.83 1.53
C PHE A 54 5.14 4.52 2.46
N ASP A 55 6.26 5.01 1.92
CA ASP A 55 7.26 5.77 2.69
C ASP A 55 6.68 7.10 3.24
N ASP A 56 5.93 7.83 2.42
CA ASP A 56 5.21 9.05 2.82
C ASP A 56 4.14 8.77 3.89
N ALA A 57 3.56 7.57 3.91
CA ALA A 57 2.67 7.10 4.96
C ALA A 57 3.42 6.56 6.20
N GLY A 58 4.76 6.46 6.16
CA GLY A 58 5.59 5.97 7.26
C GLY A 58 5.71 4.45 7.33
N TYR A 59 5.46 3.73 6.23
CA TYR A 59 5.49 2.27 6.15
C TYR A 59 6.60 1.78 5.24
N ALA A 60 7.46 0.89 5.77
CA ALA A 60 8.32 0.09 4.93
C ALA A 60 7.52 -1.11 4.40
N VAL A 61 7.61 -1.36 3.09
CA VAL A 61 6.90 -2.46 2.44
C VAL A 61 7.83 -3.32 1.59
N VAL A 62 7.46 -4.59 1.45
CA VAL A 62 8.02 -5.48 0.44
C VAL A 62 6.93 -5.92 -0.54
N ARG A 63 7.26 -5.97 -1.82
CA ARG A 63 6.35 -6.50 -2.85
C ARG A 63 6.35 -8.02 -2.78
N ILE A 64 5.17 -8.65 -2.73
CA ILE A 64 5.05 -10.10 -2.55
C ILE A 64 5.50 -10.90 -3.79
N ASN A 65 5.50 -10.28 -4.99
CA ASN A 65 5.97 -10.92 -6.23
C ASN A 65 7.50 -11.02 -6.39
N ASP A 66 8.30 -10.56 -5.41
CA ASP A 66 9.76 -10.77 -5.36
C ASP A 66 10.17 -12.04 -4.57
N ARG A 67 9.27 -13.03 -4.45
CA ARG A 67 9.53 -14.35 -3.86
C ARG A 67 9.56 -15.47 -4.88
#